data_AF-A0A7S0WAK7-F1
#
_entry.id   AF-A0A7S0WAK7-F1
#
_cell.length_a   1.000
_cell.length_b   1.000
_cell.length_c   1.000
_cell.angle_alpha   90.00
_cell.angle_beta   90.00
_cell.angle_gamma   90.00
#
_symmetry.space_group_name_H-M   'P 1'
#
loop_
_entity.id
_entity.type
_entity.pdbx_description
1 polymer ?
#
loop_
_entity_poly.entity_id
_entity_poly.type
_entity_poly.pdbx_seq_one_letter_code
_entity_poly.pdbx_strand_id
1 'polypeptide(L)'
;LVAASRARMSANARREGDVGSARAAGGTRENFSARDDGAIARAPLGANRGLMSYDDKPLADPRAGTSQLTPKVKREFHDDYWTVSHLKLLYLVSKYSNCAQTVYEKEQWVRKLPLLVLIYEGIVQKVFEYDYAPESTVVKNTRVYLNVSQEGVDDLDDLIEGELIRGLRLSSSEHQSVLAFQITAAGLALVSKRMTEEDRQLVDELCVADGKLLQVAWEDETFYLRNDTISFESTITDVEDVSYVVSPYLPLALRRIGGPMTSSNSHRASESATKDSTIRDDLDEVITISNVTVLVGEWIPFGVNQIVKLNLKLGSNDRCQGGFFTPEVDHESTNAQCEIPAGLTNVNILDHDMTTFTNIEAQVHFPEDDGIVQIEHFGIHLRKDGTVVHGLMIESVMDRILENISLDNLARLLVDVHMDSSTILDSLLSDHQRDLLQTVFLGNAERRDKINVIIAERATPQQAADMYMDKDAFENELRQVLGDTHESHDLSDRDVVITGSHGILLIGPNAKAQEPVMLMYLSLMSRDVFVHNVFNRIFMTDDILKLARQMIQHHEEDPNSVANIRHTLAETSRDIILLEEI
;
A
#
# COMPACT_ATOMS: atom_id res chain seq x y z
N LEU A 1 -50.80 -43.22 15.18
CA LEU A 1 -51.99 -43.59 15.99
C LEU A 1 -52.67 -42.31 16.48
N VAL A 2 -54.01 -42.27 16.51
CA VAL A 2 -54.90 -41.37 17.32
C VAL A 2 -54.49 -39.88 17.36
N ALA A 3 -55.03 -38.96 16.55
CA ALA A 3 -56.37 -38.32 16.67
C ALA A 3 -56.56 -37.43 17.94
N ALA A 4 -57.26 -36.30 17.97
CA ALA A 4 -57.74 -35.37 16.92
C ALA A 4 -58.33 -34.10 17.58
N SER A 5 -58.22 -32.92 16.94
CA SER A 5 -58.96 -31.67 17.24
C SER A 5 -58.64 -30.65 16.13
N ARG A 6 -59.40 -30.46 15.03
CA ARG A 6 -60.80 -29.96 14.85
C ARG A 6 -61.13 -28.68 15.64
N ALA A 7 -61.77 -27.64 15.10
CA ALA A 7 -62.05 -27.23 13.71
C ALA A 7 -62.76 -25.84 13.70
N ARG A 8 -62.69 -25.15 12.54
CA ARG A 8 -63.70 -24.29 11.83
C ARG A 8 -63.14 -22.91 11.45
N MET A 9 -63.18 -22.48 10.17
CA MET A 9 -64.34 -22.04 9.34
C MET A 9 -65.08 -20.84 9.96
N SER A 10 -65.60 -19.81 9.28
CA SER A 10 -65.70 -19.41 7.85
C SER A 10 -66.52 -18.09 7.77
N ALA A 11 -66.55 -17.23 6.74
CA ALA A 11 -65.74 -16.92 5.54
C ALA A 11 -66.45 -15.74 4.80
N ASN A 12 -65.95 -15.27 3.63
CA ASN A 12 -66.59 -14.30 2.71
C ASN A 12 -66.72 -12.83 3.24
N ALA A 13 -66.90 -11.76 2.44
CA ALA A 13 -66.97 -11.61 0.98
C ALA A 13 -66.61 -10.16 0.50
N ARG A 14 -66.06 -10.09 -0.72
CA ARG A 14 -66.38 -9.20 -1.88
C ARG A 14 -67.17 -7.88 -1.68
N ARG A 15 -66.68 -6.80 -2.30
CA ARG A 15 -67.22 -6.12 -3.53
C ARG A 15 -66.26 -4.99 -3.99
N GLU A 16 -65.91 -4.83 -5.28
CA GLU A 16 -66.66 -4.15 -6.39
C GLU A 16 -67.05 -2.70 -6.01
N GLY A 17 -66.72 -1.60 -6.71
CA GLY A 17 -66.10 -1.24 -8.02
C GLY A 17 -66.05 0.31 -8.10
N ASP A 18 -65.94 1.07 -9.21
CA ASP A 18 -65.77 0.79 -10.66
C ASP A 18 -65.48 2.12 -11.46
N VAL A 19 -65.09 2.00 -12.76
CA VAL A 19 -65.14 2.98 -13.91
C VAL A 19 -64.47 4.38 -13.90
N GLY A 20 -63.73 4.67 -15.01
CA GLY A 20 -63.66 6.00 -15.68
C GLY A 20 -62.26 6.41 -16.20
N SER A 21 -61.74 6.08 -17.41
CA SER A 21 -62.15 6.46 -18.80
C SER A 21 -62.05 7.99 -19.11
N ALA A 22 -61.50 8.51 -20.23
CA ALA A 22 -60.84 7.93 -21.42
C ALA A 22 -60.23 9.02 -22.37
N ARG A 23 -59.42 8.60 -23.38
CA ARG A 23 -59.16 9.23 -24.73
C ARG A 23 -58.40 10.60 -24.80
N ALA A 24 -57.82 11.05 -25.93
CA ALA A 24 -57.25 10.42 -27.16
C ALA A 24 -56.63 11.50 -28.11
N ALA A 25 -55.84 11.06 -29.12
CA ALA A 25 -55.28 11.82 -30.28
C ALA A 25 -54.25 12.93 -29.94
N GLY A 26 -53.32 13.36 -30.79
CA GLY A 26 -52.85 13.06 -32.17
C GLY A 26 -51.83 14.18 -32.53
N GLY A 27 -50.90 14.13 -33.48
CA GLY A 27 -50.58 13.19 -34.56
C GLY A 27 -50.22 13.98 -35.83
N THR A 28 -48.94 14.08 -36.20
CA THR A 28 -48.52 14.63 -37.51
C THR A 28 -47.18 14.05 -37.98
N ARG A 29 -47.14 13.63 -39.25
CA ARG A 29 -45.92 13.37 -40.04
C ARG A 29 -45.50 14.66 -40.72
N GLU A 30 -44.20 14.80 -41.01
CA GLU A 30 -43.76 15.28 -42.33
C GLU A 30 -42.62 14.40 -42.86
N ASN A 31 -42.53 14.28 -44.19
CA ASN A 31 -41.48 13.54 -44.90
C ASN A 31 -40.37 14.52 -45.33
N PHE A 32 -39.18 14.03 -45.73
CA PHE A 32 -38.79 14.00 -47.15
C PHE A 32 -37.44 13.29 -47.41
N SER A 33 -37.42 12.46 -48.47
CA SER A 33 -36.30 12.03 -49.35
C SER A 33 -34.86 11.81 -48.85
N ALA A 34 -34.02 10.85 -49.32
CA ALA A 34 -34.07 9.66 -50.19
C ALA A 34 -32.82 9.63 -51.11
N ARG A 35 -32.36 8.42 -51.48
CA ARG A 35 -31.28 8.06 -52.42
C ARG A 35 -29.84 8.13 -51.87
N ASP A 36 -28.89 7.30 -52.31
CA ASP A 36 -28.92 6.34 -53.45
C ASP A 36 -28.16 5.03 -53.17
N ASP A 37 -28.50 3.98 -53.91
CA ASP A 37 -27.81 2.66 -53.92
C ASP A 37 -26.53 2.69 -54.78
N GLY A 38 -25.53 1.83 -54.50
CA GLY A 38 -24.17 2.02 -55.06
C GLY A 38 -23.22 0.83 -55.23
N ALA A 39 -23.71 -0.38 -55.47
CA ALA A 39 -23.04 -1.52 -56.14
C ALA A 39 -21.64 -2.04 -55.68
N ILE A 40 -21.58 -3.36 -55.47
CA ILE A 40 -20.36 -4.18 -55.29
C ILE A 40 -19.70 -4.47 -56.65
N ALA A 41 -18.37 -4.40 -56.74
CA ALA A 41 -17.58 -4.96 -57.85
C ALA A 41 -16.33 -5.70 -57.35
N ARG A 42 -15.99 -6.83 -57.98
CA ARG A 42 -14.88 -7.74 -57.60
C ARG A 42 -13.65 -7.59 -58.51
N ALA A 43 -12.51 -8.05 -57.97
CA ALA A 43 -11.37 -8.74 -58.61
C ALA A 43 -10.03 -7.93 -58.69
N PRO A 44 -8.86 -8.61 -58.81
CA PRO A 44 -8.58 -10.05 -58.72
C PRO A 44 -7.50 -10.43 -57.67
N LEU A 45 -7.31 -11.74 -57.46
CA LEU A 45 -6.15 -12.31 -56.75
C LEU A 45 -4.88 -12.19 -57.60
N GLY A 46 -3.79 -11.72 -57.00
CA GLY A 46 -2.44 -11.75 -57.57
C GLY A 46 -1.43 -12.17 -56.51
N ALA A 47 -0.72 -13.29 -56.73
CA ALA A 47 0.27 -13.78 -55.79
C ALA A 47 1.59 -13.02 -55.94
N ASN A 48 2.16 -12.57 -54.83
CA ASN A 48 3.61 -12.36 -54.77
C ASN A 48 4.13 -12.52 -53.33
N ARG A 49 5.26 -13.22 -53.18
CA ARG A 49 6.00 -13.31 -51.91
C ARG A 49 6.72 -11.98 -51.68
N GLY A 50 6.53 -11.36 -50.53
CA GLY A 50 7.35 -10.27 -50.02
C GLY A 50 7.51 -10.43 -48.52
N LEU A 51 8.74 -10.34 -48.02
CA LEU A 51 8.98 -10.25 -46.58
C LEU A 51 8.43 -8.89 -46.11
N MET A 52 7.55 -8.90 -45.12
CA MET A 52 7.29 -7.69 -44.33
C MET A 52 8.28 -7.65 -43.18
N SER A 53 9.15 -6.66 -43.16
CA SER A 53 9.81 -6.23 -41.93
C SER A 53 8.76 -5.58 -41.04
N TYR A 54 8.75 -5.95 -39.76
CA TYR A 54 8.06 -5.13 -38.76
C TYR A 54 8.91 -3.89 -38.52
N ASP A 55 8.46 -2.75 -39.03
CA ASP A 55 8.98 -1.45 -38.61
C ASP A 55 8.48 -1.19 -37.18
N ASP A 56 9.39 -1.28 -36.20
CA ASP A 56 9.12 -0.87 -34.82
C ASP A 56 8.82 0.63 -34.79
N LYS A 57 7.53 0.96 -34.74
CA LYS A 57 7.04 2.27 -34.30
C LYS A 57 6.41 2.05 -32.94
N PRO A 58 6.93 2.68 -31.87
CA PRO A 58 6.30 2.56 -30.56
C PRO A 58 4.85 3.05 -30.67
N LEU A 59 3.92 2.30 -30.08
CA LEU A 59 2.54 2.78 -29.91
C LEU A 59 2.59 4.00 -29.00
N ALA A 60 2.43 5.19 -29.58
CA ALA A 60 2.18 6.40 -28.82
C ALA A 60 0.80 6.26 -28.16
N ASP A 61 0.76 6.18 -26.83
CA ASP A 61 -0.48 6.11 -26.07
C ASP A 61 -1.29 7.42 -26.25
N PRO A 62 -2.52 7.38 -26.80
CA PRO A 62 -3.38 8.56 -26.90
C PRO A 62 -3.88 9.06 -25.54
N ARG A 63 -3.64 8.33 -24.44
CA ARG A 63 -3.95 8.72 -23.06
C ARG A 63 -2.77 9.29 -22.29
N ALA A 64 -1.59 9.41 -22.91
CA ALA A 64 -0.55 10.33 -22.47
C ALA A 64 -1.03 11.78 -22.71
N GLY A 65 -2.03 12.19 -21.93
CA GLY A 65 -2.50 13.55 -21.87
C GLY A 65 -1.30 14.42 -21.54
N THR A 66 -1.04 15.41 -22.39
CA THR A 66 -0.03 16.41 -22.11
C THR A 66 -0.50 17.23 -20.91
N SER A 67 -0.19 16.75 -19.70
CA SER A 67 -0.03 17.62 -18.56
C SER A 67 0.97 18.68 -19.01
N GLN A 68 0.47 19.89 -19.26
CA GLN A 68 1.33 21.03 -19.45
C GLN A 68 1.90 21.32 -18.08
N LEU A 69 3.01 20.63 -17.76
CA LEU A 69 3.87 20.96 -16.64
C LEU A 69 4.14 22.45 -16.74
N THR A 70 3.49 23.21 -15.86
CA THR A 70 3.79 24.62 -15.65
C THR A 70 5.30 24.67 -15.39
N PRO A 71 6.06 25.48 -16.15
CA PRO A 71 7.51 25.47 -16.02
C PRO A 71 7.85 25.81 -14.57
N LYS A 72 8.47 24.85 -13.84
CA LYS A 72 8.87 25.02 -12.44
C LYS A 72 9.58 26.37 -12.32
N VAL A 73 8.99 27.31 -11.58
CA VAL A 73 9.67 28.55 -11.22
C VAL A 73 10.82 28.14 -10.32
N LYS A 74 12.05 28.39 -10.77
CA LYS A 74 13.23 27.95 -10.01
C LYS A 74 13.28 28.73 -8.68
N ARG A 75 13.20 28.02 -7.56
CA ARG A 75 13.31 28.60 -6.20
C ARG A 75 14.68 29.27 -6.09
N GLU A 76 14.73 30.55 -5.71
CA GLU A 76 16.00 31.25 -5.46
C GLU A 76 16.43 31.01 -4.02
N PHE A 77 17.37 30.08 -3.82
CA PHE A 77 17.94 29.78 -2.51
C PHE A 77 18.96 30.86 -2.10
N HIS A 78 18.71 31.55 -0.99
CA HIS A 78 19.67 32.47 -0.38
C HIS A 78 20.67 31.71 0.51
N ASP A 79 21.83 32.31 0.79
CA ASP A 79 22.91 31.72 1.59
C ASP A 79 22.46 31.30 3.01
N ASP A 80 21.38 31.92 3.52
CA ASP A 80 20.79 31.71 4.85
C ASP A 80 19.71 30.62 4.89
N TYR A 81 19.27 30.08 3.74
CA TYR A 81 18.21 29.06 3.65
C TYR A 81 18.62 27.75 4.34
N TRP A 82 19.87 27.32 4.10
CA TRP A 82 20.36 26.02 4.53
C TRP A 82 20.47 25.93 6.05
N THR A 83 19.73 24.99 6.65
CA THR A 83 19.71 24.71 8.09
C THR A 83 20.97 23.93 8.53
N VAL A 84 21.09 23.64 9.83
CA VAL A 84 22.18 22.77 10.33
C VAL A 84 21.99 21.33 9.82
N SER A 85 20.74 20.83 9.78
CA SER A 85 20.40 19.49 9.31
C SER A 85 20.77 19.30 7.82
N HIS A 86 20.41 20.26 6.96
CA HIS A 86 20.86 20.34 5.57
C HIS A 86 22.40 20.25 5.44
N LEU A 87 23.16 20.96 6.29
CA LEU A 87 24.63 20.95 6.25
C LEU A 87 25.21 19.61 6.72
N LYS A 88 24.63 18.98 7.76
CA LYS A 88 25.00 17.65 8.24
C LYS A 88 24.75 16.58 7.17
N LEU A 89 23.58 16.61 6.53
CA LEU A 89 23.17 15.71 5.46
C LEU A 89 24.06 15.88 4.22
N LEU A 90 24.35 17.11 3.83
CA LEU A 90 25.27 17.43 2.73
C LEU A 90 26.69 16.92 3.01
N TYR A 91 27.19 17.04 4.26
CA TYR A 91 28.47 16.47 4.66
C TYR A 91 28.45 14.93 4.69
N LEU A 92 27.35 14.31 5.13
CA LEU A 92 27.17 12.85 5.06
C LEU A 92 27.23 12.35 3.61
N VAL A 93 26.53 13.00 2.67
CA VAL A 93 26.63 12.70 1.23
C VAL A 93 28.07 12.85 0.72
N SER A 94 28.84 13.81 1.25
CA SER A 94 30.26 14.01 0.89
C SER A 94 31.19 12.86 1.30
N LYS A 95 30.81 12.04 2.29
CA LYS A 95 31.60 10.87 2.73
C LYS A 95 31.45 9.68 1.78
N TYR A 96 30.29 9.54 1.17
CA TYR A 96 29.91 8.41 0.32
C TYR A 96 29.92 8.72 -1.18
N SER A 97 30.22 9.96 -1.57
CA SER A 97 30.24 10.38 -2.98
C SER A 97 31.38 11.36 -3.27
N ASN A 98 31.92 11.28 -4.49
CA ASN A 98 32.94 12.19 -4.99
C ASN A 98 32.79 12.37 -6.50
N CYS A 99 33.01 13.59 -6.98
CA CYS A 99 33.14 13.90 -8.40
C CYS A 99 34.52 13.47 -8.90
N ALA A 100 34.59 12.78 -10.06
CA ALA A 100 35.86 12.43 -10.67
C ALA A 100 36.64 13.68 -11.09
N GLN A 101 37.81 13.92 -10.48
CA GLN A 101 38.68 15.06 -10.80
C GLN A 101 39.63 14.74 -11.97
N THR A 102 39.79 13.46 -12.31
CA THR A 102 40.65 13.00 -13.39
C THR A 102 39.97 11.92 -14.24
N VAL A 103 40.44 11.74 -15.48
CA VAL A 103 39.91 10.74 -16.44
C VAL A 103 40.08 9.28 -15.96
N TYR A 104 40.92 9.05 -14.94
CA TYR A 104 41.17 7.72 -14.36
C TYR A 104 40.38 7.47 -13.07
N GLU A 105 39.81 8.51 -12.48
CA GLU A 105 38.96 8.43 -11.30
C GLU A 105 37.54 8.05 -11.72
N LYS A 106 36.84 7.28 -10.87
CA LYS A 106 35.44 6.93 -11.11
C LYS A 106 34.54 7.87 -10.33
N GLU A 107 33.46 8.30 -10.97
CA GLU A 107 32.37 8.99 -10.28
C GLU A 107 31.81 8.09 -9.17
N GLN A 108 31.74 8.59 -7.94
CA GLN A 108 31.16 7.89 -6.80
C GLN A 108 29.85 8.56 -6.38
N TRP A 109 28.84 7.73 -6.10
CA TRP A 109 27.46 8.12 -5.79
C TRP A 109 26.94 7.27 -4.62
N VAL A 110 26.21 7.88 -3.70
CA VAL A 110 25.50 7.19 -2.61
C VAL A 110 24.06 6.91 -3.02
N ARG A 111 23.55 5.69 -2.80
CA ARG A 111 22.16 5.33 -3.18
C ARG A 111 21.16 5.82 -2.12
N LYS A 112 19.93 6.19 -2.51
CA LYS A 112 18.86 6.65 -1.59
C LYS A 112 18.67 5.68 -0.43
N LEU A 113 18.42 4.41 -0.71
CA LEU A 113 18.11 3.41 0.33
C LEU A 113 19.20 3.32 1.43
N PRO A 114 20.50 3.07 1.13
CA PRO A 114 21.59 3.22 2.11
C PRO A 114 21.66 4.56 2.85
N LEU A 115 21.30 5.67 2.19
CA LEU A 115 21.32 6.99 2.82
C LEU A 115 20.16 7.15 3.82
N LEU A 116 18.97 6.61 3.53
CA LEU A 116 17.84 6.58 4.48
C LEU A 116 18.22 5.81 5.76
N VAL A 117 18.91 4.68 5.63
CA VAL A 117 19.43 3.91 6.78
C VAL A 117 20.37 4.77 7.64
N LEU A 118 21.29 5.52 7.00
CA LEU A 118 22.20 6.42 7.74
C LEU A 118 21.50 7.64 8.35
N ILE A 119 20.43 8.15 7.73
CA ILE A 119 19.60 9.22 8.30
C ILE A 119 18.87 8.70 9.54
N TYR A 120 18.19 7.56 9.44
CA TYR A 120 17.48 6.92 10.55
C TYR A 120 18.40 6.68 11.76
N GLU A 121 19.53 5.99 11.56
CA GLU A 121 20.49 5.75 12.64
C GLU A 121 21.07 7.06 13.20
N GLY A 122 21.17 8.11 12.37
CA GLY A 122 21.55 9.45 12.80
C GLY A 122 20.49 10.18 13.63
N ILE A 123 19.20 9.91 13.42
CA ILE A 123 18.10 10.43 14.28
C ILE A 123 18.16 9.72 15.64
N VAL A 124 18.24 8.39 15.65
CA VAL A 124 18.37 7.58 16.89
C VAL A 124 19.61 7.99 17.71
N GLN A 125 20.72 8.33 17.04
CA GLN A 125 21.94 8.84 17.69
C GLN A 125 21.92 10.35 17.98
N LYS A 126 20.81 11.06 17.73
CA LYS A 126 20.62 12.52 17.92
C LYS A 126 21.65 13.38 17.17
N VAL A 127 22.12 12.89 16.02
CA VAL A 127 22.93 13.63 15.05
C VAL A 127 22.03 14.50 14.17
N PHE A 128 20.87 13.99 13.77
CA PHE A 128 19.81 14.74 13.10
C PHE A 128 18.68 15.08 14.08
N GLU A 129 18.08 16.25 13.88
CA GLU A 129 16.84 16.69 14.52
C GLU A 129 15.76 16.60 13.44
N TYR A 130 15.27 15.38 13.20
CA TYR A 130 14.15 15.07 12.31
C TYR A 130 13.24 14.02 12.96
N ASP A 131 11.99 13.97 12.53
CA ASP A 131 11.05 12.87 12.81
C ASP A 131 11.31 11.61 11.95
N TYR A 132 10.63 10.50 12.26
CA TYR A 132 10.35 9.46 11.27
C TYR A 132 9.02 8.73 11.48
N ALA A 133 8.51 8.16 10.38
CA ALA A 133 7.35 7.28 10.37
C ALA A 133 7.62 6.03 9.52
N PRO A 134 6.90 4.91 9.75
CA PRO A 134 7.07 3.70 8.95
C PRO A 134 6.50 3.83 7.54
N GLU A 135 7.33 3.62 6.52
CA GLU A 135 6.98 3.65 5.10
C GLU A 135 7.18 2.28 4.45
N SER A 136 6.21 1.82 3.66
CA SER A 136 6.30 0.54 2.93
C SER A 136 7.18 0.66 1.68
N THR A 137 8.42 0.18 1.77
CA THR A 137 9.43 0.24 0.70
C THR A 137 9.71 -1.15 0.12
N VAL A 138 10.06 -1.24 -1.17
CA VAL A 138 10.57 -2.48 -1.76
C VAL A 138 12.10 -2.51 -1.69
N VAL A 139 12.65 -3.56 -1.07
CA VAL A 139 14.08 -3.81 -0.95
C VAL A 139 14.42 -5.12 -1.65
N LYS A 140 15.23 -5.04 -2.73
CA LYS A 140 15.41 -6.12 -3.72
C LYS A 140 14.05 -6.56 -4.27
N ASN A 141 13.51 -7.69 -3.80
CA ASN A 141 12.25 -8.27 -4.25
C ASN A 141 11.20 -8.38 -3.12
N THR A 142 11.53 -7.96 -1.90
CA THR A 142 10.66 -8.04 -0.73
C THR A 142 10.17 -6.65 -0.37
N ARG A 143 8.87 -6.52 -0.09
CA ARG A 143 8.29 -5.32 0.50
C ARG A 143 8.49 -5.37 2.02
N VAL A 144 9.06 -4.32 2.59
CA VAL A 144 9.37 -4.17 4.02
C VAL A 144 8.96 -2.79 4.50
N TYR A 145 8.60 -2.66 5.77
CA TYR A 145 8.45 -1.34 6.39
C TYR A 145 9.82 -0.85 6.83
N LEU A 146 10.08 0.43 6.57
CA LEU A 146 11.28 1.13 7.00
C LEU A 146 10.84 2.41 7.70
N ASN A 147 11.45 2.72 8.84
CA ASN A 147 11.30 4.03 9.46
C ASN A 147 12.03 5.08 8.60
N VAL A 148 11.27 5.92 7.92
CA VAL A 148 11.76 6.94 6.97
C VAL A 148 11.38 8.32 7.48
N SER A 149 12.37 9.20 7.58
CA SER A 149 12.16 10.63 7.81
C SER A 149 11.74 11.29 6.51
N GLN A 150 10.54 11.88 6.48
CA GLN A 150 10.07 12.64 5.31
C GLN A 150 10.81 13.98 5.21
N GLU A 151 11.10 14.63 6.35
CA GLU A 151 11.98 15.81 6.41
C GLU A 151 13.37 15.52 5.81
N GLY A 152 14.00 14.40 6.19
CA GLY A 152 15.28 13.99 5.63
C GLY A 152 15.25 13.64 4.13
N VAL A 153 14.07 13.34 3.56
CA VAL A 153 13.87 13.17 2.12
C VAL A 153 13.64 14.52 1.43
N ASP A 154 12.88 15.43 2.05
CA ASP A 154 12.60 16.76 1.52
C ASP A 154 13.88 17.64 1.51
N ASP A 155 14.68 17.61 2.58
CA ASP A 155 16.02 18.22 2.64
C ASP A 155 16.95 17.69 1.51
N LEU A 156 16.83 16.42 1.10
CA LEU A 156 17.59 15.87 -0.03
C LEU A 156 17.15 16.45 -1.38
N ASP A 157 15.85 16.64 -1.57
CA ASP A 157 15.30 17.22 -2.79
C ASP A 157 15.57 18.73 -2.87
N ASP A 158 15.53 19.46 -1.75
CA ASP A 158 15.95 20.87 -1.66
C ASP A 158 17.46 21.03 -1.95
N LEU A 159 18.32 20.13 -1.44
CA LEU A 159 19.74 20.09 -1.80
C LEU A 159 19.98 19.80 -3.30
N ILE A 160 19.06 19.11 -3.99
CA ILE A 160 19.06 18.96 -5.46
C ILE A 160 18.59 20.24 -6.15
N GLU A 161 17.46 20.83 -5.73
CA GLU A 161 16.93 22.07 -6.34
C GLU A 161 17.92 23.25 -6.17
N GLY A 162 18.69 23.27 -5.09
CA GLY A 162 19.80 24.20 -4.82
C GLY A 162 21.13 23.89 -5.54
N GLU A 163 21.20 22.83 -6.36
CA GLU A 163 22.41 22.39 -7.08
C GLU A 163 23.63 22.03 -6.19
N LEU A 164 23.40 21.76 -4.89
CA LEU A 164 24.44 21.38 -3.93
C LEU A 164 24.78 19.88 -4.01
N ILE A 165 23.80 19.05 -4.37
CA ILE A 165 23.98 17.65 -4.79
C ILE A 165 23.35 17.41 -6.16
N ARG A 166 23.73 16.30 -6.80
CA ARG A 166 23.16 15.82 -8.07
C ARG A 166 22.38 14.54 -7.82
N GLY A 167 21.23 14.40 -8.45
CA GLY A 167 20.49 13.13 -8.55
C GLY A 167 20.85 12.35 -9.83
N LEU A 168 21.04 11.03 -9.69
CA LEU A 168 21.24 10.07 -10.76
C LEU A 168 20.20 8.95 -10.62
N ARG A 169 19.38 8.73 -11.65
CA ARG A 169 18.44 7.59 -11.71
C ARG A 169 19.11 6.42 -12.45
N LEU A 170 19.02 5.23 -11.85
CA LEU A 170 19.57 3.97 -12.34
C LEU A 170 18.49 2.90 -12.33
N SER A 171 18.63 1.86 -13.14
CA SER A 171 17.85 0.62 -12.98
C SER A 171 18.66 -0.39 -12.16
N SER A 172 18.04 -1.06 -11.20
CA SER A 172 18.63 -2.19 -10.49
C SER A 172 18.54 -3.49 -11.31
N SER A 173 19.13 -4.58 -10.80
CA SER A 173 18.97 -5.93 -11.37
C SER A 173 17.54 -6.45 -11.28
N GLU A 174 16.73 -5.86 -10.42
CA GLU A 174 15.33 -6.18 -10.13
C GLU A 174 14.36 -5.27 -10.91
N HIS A 175 14.86 -4.54 -11.92
CA HIS A 175 14.15 -3.56 -12.75
C HIS A 175 13.58 -2.32 -12.02
N GLN A 176 13.95 -2.11 -10.76
CA GLN A 176 13.51 -0.96 -9.98
C GLN A 176 14.32 0.29 -10.33
N SER A 177 13.66 1.46 -10.32
CA SER A 177 14.33 2.74 -10.47
C SER A 177 14.95 3.17 -9.15
N VAL A 178 16.28 3.16 -9.06
CA VAL A 178 17.05 3.57 -7.89
C VAL A 178 17.58 4.98 -8.08
N LEU A 179 17.33 5.87 -7.11
CA LEU A 179 17.95 7.18 -7.03
C LEU A 179 19.30 7.08 -6.30
N ALA A 180 20.30 7.82 -6.78
CA ALA A 180 21.59 8.00 -6.14
C ALA A 180 22.03 9.47 -6.19
N PHE A 181 22.80 9.89 -5.18
CA PHE A 181 23.22 11.27 -4.95
C PHE A 181 24.75 11.41 -5.06
N GLN A 182 25.20 12.56 -5.54
CA GLN A 182 26.63 12.94 -5.55
C GLN A 182 26.79 14.41 -5.16
N ILE A 183 27.72 14.71 -4.25
CA ILE A 183 28.00 16.09 -3.85
C ILE A 183 28.65 16.90 -4.99
N THR A 184 28.29 18.19 -5.10
CA THR A 184 28.95 19.12 -6.03
C THR A 184 30.09 19.90 -5.37
N ALA A 185 30.92 20.55 -6.20
CA ALA A 185 31.92 21.48 -5.71
C ALA A 185 31.32 22.68 -4.93
N ALA A 186 30.08 23.07 -5.24
CA ALA A 186 29.35 24.10 -4.49
C ALA A 186 28.94 23.58 -3.10
N GLY A 187 28.41 22.34 -3.03
CA GLY A 187 28.09 21.69 -1.76
C GLY A 187 29.30 21.55 -0.84
N LEU A 188 30.43 21.05 -1.37
CA LEU A 188 31.69 20.95 -0.62
C LEU A 188 32.19 22.31 -0.10
N ALA A 189 32.06 23.37 -0.91
CA ALA A 189 32.44 24.73 -0.51
C ALA A 189 31.52 25.29 0.60
N LEU A 190 30.22 25.00 0.54
CA LEU A 190 29.25 25.42 1.56
C LEU A 190 29.53 24.74 2.91
N VAL A 191 29.72 23.42 2.92
CA VAL A 191 30.11 22.65 4.12
C VAL A 191 31.43 23.15 4.69
N SER A 192 32.40 23.45 3.83
CA SER A 192 33.71 24.01 4.24
C SER A 192 33.58 25.39 4.90
N LYS A 193 32.58 26.18 4.50
CA LYS A 193 32.35 27.58 4.94
C LYS A 193 31.45 27.71 6.18
N ARG A 194 30.39 26.91 6.29
CA ARG A 194 29.32 27.09 7.31
C ARG A 194 29.29 26.03 8.42
N MET A 195 29.76 24.82 8.18
CA MET A 195 29.64 23.72 9.15
C MET A 195 30.68 23.83 10.28
N THR A 196 30.27 23.63 11.53
CA THR A 196 31.17 23.67 12.70
C THR A 196 32.04 22.42 12.79
N GLU A 197 33.10 22.45 13.60
CA GLU A 197 33.89 21.22 13.88
C GLU A 197 33.09 20.22 14.73
N GLU A 198 32.20 20.69 15.60
CA GLU A 198 31.32 19.87 16.44
C GLU A 198 30.31 19.08 15.58
N ASP A 199 29.60 19.75 14.66
CA ASP A 199 28.67 19.10 13.73
C ASP A 199 29.38 18.06 12.83
N ARG A 200 30.61 18.37 12.39
CA ARG A 200 31.40 17.43 11.57
C ARG A 200 31.76 16.20 12.38
N GLN A 201 32.17 16.37 13.64
CA GLN A 201 32.49 15.26 14.52
C GLN A 201 31.28 14.35 14.75
N LEU A 202 30.07 14.90 14.96
CA LEU A 202 28.84 14.10 15.09
C LEU A 202 28.56 13.23 13.85
N VAL A 203 28.66 13.80 12.65
CA VAL A 203 28.46 13.04 11.39
C VAL A 203 29.61 12.07 11.14
N ASP A 204 30.84 12.41 11.53
CA ASP A 204 31.99 11.50 11.45
C ASP A 204 31.83 10.30 12.40
N GLU A 205 31.34 10.51 13.64
CA GLU A 205 31.07 9.44 14.60
C GLU A 205 29.93 8.51 14.16
N LEU A 206 28.91 9.03 13.47
CA LEU A 206 27.82 8.25 12.88
C LEU A 206 28.27 7.30 11.77
N CYS A 207 29.16 7.77 10.87
CA CYS A 207 29.51 7.03 9.65
C CYS A 207 30.92 6.42 9.64
N VAL A 208 31.81 6.79 10.55
CA VAL A 208 33.20 6.31 10.62
C VAL A 208 33.47 5.64 11.97
N ALA A 209 33.88 4.39 11.92
CA ALA A 209 34.28 3.63 13.10
C ALA A 209 35.60 2.88 12.84
N ASP A 210 36.46 2.73 13.85
CA ASP A 210 37.85 2.28 13.70
C ASP A 210 38.65 3.06 12.61
N GLY A 211 38.26 4.31 12.33
CA GLY A 211 38.85 5.12 11.26
C GLY A 211 38.46 4.68 9.83
N LYS A 212 37.44 3.83 9.68
CA LYS A 212 36.91 3.36 8.39
C LYS A 212 35.42 3.69 8.25
N LEU A 213 35.04 4.11 7.04
CA LEU A 213 33.64 4.41 6.69
C LEU A 213 32.80 3.12 6.71
N LEU A 214 31.71 3.13 7.48
CA LEU A 214 30.72 2.06 7.54
C LEU A 214 29.98 1.96 6.21
N GLN A 215 29.73 0.74 5.73
CA GLN A 215 28.92 0.44 4.55
C GLN A 215 27.60 -0.19 4.99
N VAL A 216 26.50 0.27 4.39
CA VAL A 216 25.18 -0.34 4.59
C VAL A 216 25.03 -1.56 3.70
N ALA A 217 24.70 -2.71 4.30
CA ALA A 217 24.41 -3.97 3.61
C ALA A 217 22.99 -4.46 3.97
N TRP A 218 22.36 -5.22 3.07
CA TRP A 218 21.04 -5.86 3.29
C TRP A 218 21.18 -7.38 3.17
N GLU A 219 21.04 -8.07 4.31
CA GLU A 219 21.25 -9.49 4.50
C GLU A 219 20.14 -10.03 5.43
N ASP A 220 19.55 -11.18 5.07
CA ASP A 220 18.56 -11.91 5.88
C ASP A 220 17.38 -11.05 6.43
N GLU A 221 16.88 -10.13 5.59
CA GLU A 221 15.83 -9.14 5.88
C GLU A 221 16.19 -8.00 6.84
N THR A 222 17.47 -7.84 7.17
CA THR A 222 17.94 -6.76 8.07
C THR A 222 19.03 -5.91 7.41
N PHE A 223 19.11 -4.64 7.82
CA PHE A 223 20.20 -3.75 7.43
C PHE A 223 21.37 -3.82 8.42
N TYR A 224 22.60 -3.81 7.91
CA TYR A 224 23.82 -3.80 8.71
C TYR A 224 24.73 -2.63 8.33
N LEU A 225 25.19 -1.85 9.32
CA LEU A 225 26.24 -0.84 9.18
C LEU A 225 27.57 -1.48 9.56
N ARG A 226 28.45 -1.73 8.57
CA ARG A 226 29.67 -2.51 8.82
C ARG A 226 30.88 -2.08 8.00
N ASN A 227 32.05 -2.39 8.52
CA ASN A 227 33.34 -2.27 7.83
C ASN A 227 34.13 -3.60 8.00
N ASP A 228 35.44 -3.61 7.73
CA ASP A 228 36.23 -4.86 7.87
C ASP A 228 36.47 -5.30 9.33
N THR A 229 36.13 -4.49 10.34
CA THR A 229 36.43 -4.74 11.76
C THR A 229 35.18 -4.89 12.63
N ILE A 230 34.10 -4.18 12.33
CA ILE A 230 32.86 -4.17 13.12
C ILE A 230 31.61 -4.23 12.22
N SER A 231 30.51 -4.68 12.81
CA SER A 231 29.18 -4.74 12.20
C SER A 231 28.14 -4.43 13.26
N PHE A 232 27.27 -3.48 12.98
CA PHE A 232 26.08 -3.15 13.77
C PHE A 232 24.83 -3.51 12.99
N GLU A 233 23.83 -4.04 13.67
CA GLU A 233 22.49 -4.22 13.14
C GLU A 233 21.78 -2.87 13.19
N SER A 234 21.15 -2.47 12.08
CA SER A 234 20.32 -1.27 12.02
C SER A 234 18.90 -1.61 12.42
N THR A 235 18.28 -0.69 13.15
CA THR A 235 16.93 -0.87 13.69
C THR A 235 15.86 -0.16 12.87
N ILE A 236 16.19 0.25 11.64
CA ILE A 236 15.26 0.92 10.69
C ILE A 236 14.07 0.06 10.30
N THR A 237 14.21 -1.27 10.33
CA THR A 237 13.13 -2.25 10.07
C THR A 237 12.24 -2.50 11.28
N ASP A 238 12.62 -2.02 12.47
CA ASP A 238 11.84 -2.17 13.69
C ASP A 238 10.75 -1.10 13.70
N VAL A 239 9.57 -1.43 13.19
CA VAL A 239 8.39 -0.56 13.37
C VAL A 239 8.03 -0.53 14.85
N GLU A 240 7.64 0.64 15.34
CA GLU A 240 7.31 0.88 16.74
C GLU A 240 5.81 0.83 16.96
N ASP A 241 5.39 0.04 17.93
CA ASP A 241 3.99 -0.15 18.30
C ASP A 241 3.44 1.05 19.09
N VAL A 242 2.16 1.33 18.84
CA VAL A 242 1.35 2.27 19.62
C VAL A 242 0.15 1.56 20.22
N SER A 243 -0.29 1.98 21.40
CA SER A 243 -1.52 1.47 21.99
C SER A 243 -2.74 2.12 21.31
N TYR A 244 -3.74 1.34 20.90
CA TYR A 244 -4.92 1.86 20.20
C TYR A 244 -6.18 1.00 20.38
N VAL A 245 -7.33 1.63 20.11
CA VAL A 245 -8.64 0.96 20.07
C VAL A 245 -9.37 1.32 18.79
N VAL A 246 -9.78 0.30 18.05
CA VAL A 246 -10.57 0.46 16.81
C VAL A 246 -11.83 -0.40 16.84
N SER A 247 -12.89 0.10 16.22
CA SER A 247 -14.15 -0.62 16.03
C SER A 247 -14.31 -1.09 14.59
N PRO A 248 -14.98 -2.23 14.35
CA PRO A 248 -15.22 -2.72 13.01
C PRO A 248 -16.17 -1.78 12.26
N TYR A 249 -15.80 -1.39 11.05
CA TYR A 249 -16.57 -0.48 10.22
C TYR A 249 -16.84 -1.04 8.83
N LEU A 250 -18.06 -0.85 8.34
CA LEU A 250 -18.38 -1.03 6.94
C LEU A 250 -19.25 0.15 6.47
N PRO A 251 -18.87 0.85 5.38
CA PRO A 251 -19.72 1.85 4.74
C PRO A 251 -21.14 1.35 4.50
N LEU A 252 -22.14 2.23 4.65
CA LEU A 252 -23.54 1.86 4.47
C LEU A 252 -23.85 1.34 3.06
N ALA A 253 -23.07 1.74 2.06
CA ALA A 253 -23.20 1.28 0.68
C ALA A 253 -22.83 -0.21 0.47
N LEU A 254 -22.07 -0.83 1.38
CA LEU A 254 -21.69 -2.24 1.33
C LEU A 254 -22.64 -3.16 2.13
N ARG A 255 -23.50 -2.58 2.97
CA ARG A 255 -24.38 -3.31 3.90
C ARG A 255 -25.81 -3.40 3.38
N ARG A 256 -26.51 -4.50 3.69
CA ARG A 256 -27.97 -4.57 3.49
C ARG A 256 -28.70 -3.54 4.37
N ILE A 257 -29.69 -2.86 3.78
CA ILE A 257 -30.58 -1.93 4.49
C ILE A 257 -31.29 -2.67 5.62
N GLY A 258 -31.06 -2.26 6.87
CA GLY A 258 -31.62 -2.91 8.05
C GLY A 258 -30.97 -4.24 8.43
N GLY A 259 -29.79 -4.55 7.86
CA GLY A 259 -28.95 -5.67 8.31
C GLY A 259 -28.32 -5.43 9.68
N PRO A 260 -27.53 -6.39 10.20
CA PRO A 260 -26.81 -6.25 11.46
C PRO A 260 -25.94 -5.00 11.50
N MET A 261 -25.89 -4.35 12.66
CA MET A 261 -24.93 -3.29 12.94
C MET A 261 -23.60 -3.93 13.33
N THR A 262 -22.51 -3.22 13.05
CA THR A 262 -21.20 -3.61 13.55
C THR A 262 -21.12 -3.45 15.07
N SER A 263 -20.25 -4.22 15.72
CA SER A 263 -19.89 -4.06 17.12
C SER A 263 -19.10 -2.76 17.36
N SER A 264 -18.87 -2.36 18.62
CA SER A 264 -18.10 -1.15 18.94
C SER A 264 -17.30 -1.32 20.23
N ASN A 265 -16.02 -0.98 20.11
CA ASN A 265 -15.02 -0.92 21.16
C ASN A 265 -14.90 0.47 21.80
N SER A 266 -15.76 1.44 21.45
CA SER A 266 -15.77 2.80 22.06
C SER A 266 -15.76 2.81 23.60
N HIS A 267 -16.42 1.83 24.23
CA HIS A 267 -16.44 1.64 25.68
C HIS A 267 -15.08 1.24 26.29
N ARG A 268 -14.13 0.80 25.45
CA ARG A 268 -12.75 0.40 25.76
C ARG A 268 -11.71 1.46 25.38
N ALA A 269 -12.10 2.57 24.75
CA ALA A 269 -11.17 3.58 24.23
C ALA A 269 -10.18 4.15 25.29
N SER A 270 -10.53 4.12 26.58
CA SER A 270 -9.61 4.50 27.65
C SER A 270 -8.50 3.47 27.94
N GLU A 271 -8.58 2.26 27.38
CA GLU A 271 -7.58 1.20 27.58
C GLU A 271 -6.26 1.50 26.84
N SER A 272 -6.29 2.25 25.72
CA SER A 272 -5.06 2.66 24.99
C SER A 272 -4.24 3.74 25.68
N ALA A 273 -4.77 4.36 26.75
CA ALA A 273 -4.10 5.46 27.46
C ALA A 273 -2.99 5.00 28.42
N THR A 274 -2.61 3.71 28.38
CA THR A 274 -1.35 3.21 28.94
C THR A 274 -0.19 3.93 28.27
N LYS A 275 0.73 4.46 29.08
CA LYS A 275 1.76 5.42 28.63
C LYS A 275 3.00 4.77 28.01
N ASP A 276 2.91 3.49 27.69
CA ASP A 276 4.03 2.72 27.17
C ASP A 276 3.89 2.65 25.63
N SER A 277 4.84 3.28 24.95
CA SER A 277 5.04 3.24 23.50
C SER A 277 6.50 2.93 23.22
N THR A 278 6.81 2.22 22.15
CA THR A 278 8.19 1.83 21.79
C THR A 278 8.92 2.87 20.93
N ILE A 279 8.26 4.00 20.62
CA ILE A 279 8.76 5.15 19.86
C ILE A 279 10.07 5.70 20.45
N ARG A 280 11.09 5.90 19.60
CA ARG A 280 12.46 6.24 20.02
C ARG A 280 12.88 7.70 19.72
N ASP A 281 12.12 8.41 18.89
CA ASP A 281 12.33 9.82 18.52
C ASP A 281 11.45 10.79 19.33
N ASP A 282 11.56 12.08 19.02
CA ASP A 282 10.77 13.17 19.59
C ASP A 282 9.81 13.67 18.47
N LEU A 283 8.53 13.25 18.47
CA LEU A 283 7.55 13.59 17.42
C LEU A 283 7.18 15.09 17.40
N ASP A 284 7.19 15.71 16.21
CA ASP A 284 6.88 17.14 16.02
C ASP A 284 5.57 17.37 15.25
N GLU A 285 4.44 17.22 15.94
CA GLU A 285 3.10 17.14 15.33
C GLU A 285 2.58 18.47 14.76
N VAL A 286 2.36 18.49 13.44
CA VAL A 286 1.87 19.61 12.62
C VAL A 286 0.36 19.52 12.37
N ILE A 287 -0.17 18.33 12.06
CA ILE A 287 -1.58 18.05 11.75
C ILE A 287 -2.11 16.97 12.69
N THR A 288 -3.27 17.25 13.26
CA THR A 288 -4.08 16.23 13.96
C THR A 288 -5.49 16.15 13.38
N ILE A 289 -6.06 14.95 13.36
CA ILE A 289 -7.39 14.67 12.78
C ILE A 289 -8.37 14.10 13.79
N SER A 290 -9.68 14.25 13.52
CA SER A 290 -10.77 13.84 14.42
C SER A 290 -11.84 13.00 13.72
N ASN A 291 -12.47 12.09 14.47
CA ASN A 291 -13.52 11.16 14.05
C ASN A 291 -13.15 10.31 12.82
N VAL A 292 -11.94 9.74 12.88
CA VAL A 292 -11.26 9.06 11.78
C VAL A 292 -11.90 7.71 11.46
N THR A 293 -12.07 7.45 10.17
CA THR A 293 -12.48 6.16 9.61
C THR A 293 -11.48 5.78 8.53
N VAL A 294 -10.93 4.58 8.63
CA VAL A 294 -9.97 4.04 7.66
C VAL A 294 -10.64 2.93 6.88
N LEU A 295 -10.53 2.96 5.55
CA LEU A 295 -10.81 1.81 4.69
C LEU A 295 -9.53 1.42 3.97
N VAL A 296 -9.02 0.23 4.25
CA VAL A 296 -7.87 -0.38 3.57
C VAL A 296 -8.37 -1.32 2.49
N GLY A 297 -7.84 -1.16 1.28
CA GLY A 297 -8.30 -1.85 0.08
C GLY A 297 -7.22 -2.72 -0.53
N GLU A 298 -7.57 -3.96 -0.81
CA GLU A 298 -6.73 -4.88 -1.57
C GLU A 298 -7.53 -5.61 -2.65
N TRP A 299 -6.80 -6.18 -3.62
CA TRP A 299 -7.39 -7.03 -4.64
C TRP A 299 -6.76 -8.43 -4.57
N ILE A 300 -7.62 -9.45 -4.53
CA ILE A 300 -7.23 -10.85 -4.50
C ILE A 300 -7.96 -11.57 -5.64
N PRO A 301 -7.36 -12.59 -6.29
CA PRO A 301 -8.07 -13.47 -7.21
C PRO A 301 -9.29 -14.16 -6.57
N PHE A 302 -10.46 -13.52 -6.70
CA PHE A 302 -11.76 -14.10 -6.39
C PHE A 302 -12.59 -14.27 -7.65
N GLY A 303 -13.38 -15.34 -7.65
CA GLY A 303 -14.51 -15.52 -8.55
C GLY A 303 -15.70 -16.05 -7.76
N VAL A 304 -16.84 -16.23 -8.43
CA VAL A 304 -18.08 -16.76 -7.82
C VAL A 304 -17.83 -18.06 -7.04
N ASN A 305 -17.01 -18.97 -7.58
CA ASN A 305 -16.69 -20.24 -6.93
C ASN A 305 -15.92 -20.05 -5.61
N GLN A 306 -15.01 -19.07 -5.53
CA GLN A 306 -14.25 -18.78 -4.32
C GLN A 306 -15.13 -18.13 -3.25
N ILE A 307 -16.07 -17.24 -3.63
CA ILE A 307 -17.07 -16.70 -2.69
C ILE A 307 -18.03 -17.78 -2.19
N VAL A 308 -18.45 -18.72 -3.05
CA VAL A 308 -19.25 -19.89 -2.61
C VAL A 308 -18.44 -20.73 -1.62
N LYS A 309 -17.17 -21.05 -1.93
CA LYS A 309 -16.28 -21.84 -1.07
C LYS A 309 -16.04 -21.15 0.28
N LEU A 310 -15.83 -19.83 0.30
CA LEU A 310 -15.69 -19.02 1.51
C LEU A 310 -16.95 -19.08 2.37
N ASN A 311 -18.14 -18.85 1.80
CA ASN A 311 -19.39 -18.94 2.55
C ASN A 311 -19.69 -20.35 3.10
N LEU A 312 -19.22 -21.40 2.42
CA LEU A 312 -19.28 -22.76 2.94
C LEU A 312 -18.27 -22.98 4.07
N LYS A 313 -17.04 -22.45 3.97
CA LYS A 313 -16.00 -22.50 5.02
C LYS A 313 -16.45 -21.77 6.29
N LEU A 314 -17.10 -20.61 6.14
CA LEU A 314 -17.63 -19.80 7.23
C LEU A 314 -18.94 -20.35 7.84
N GLY A 315 -19.58 -21.34 7.22
CA GLY A 315 -20.88 -21.85 7.65
C GLY A 315 -22.01 -20.83 7.50
N SER A 316 -21.99 -19.93 6.50
CA SER A 316 -22.91 -18.78 6.40
C SER A 316 -24.40 -19.15 6.31
N ASN A 317 -24.72 -20.40 5.94
CA ASN A 317 -26.10 -20.92 5.93
C ASN A 317 -26.37 -21.94 7.05
N ASP A 318 -25.37 -22.24 7.88
CA ASP A 318 -25.45 -23.22 8.95
C ASP A 318 -25.95 -22.59 10.26
N ARG A 319 -26.18 -23.44 11.26
CA ARG A 319 -26.62 -23.03 12.60
C ARG A 319 -25.49 -22.40 13.42
N CYS A 320 -24.26 -22.83 13.19
CA CYS A 320 -23.05 -22.26 13.78
C CYS A 320 -22.35 -21.49 12.67
N GLN A 321 -22.30 -20.17 12.80
CA GLN A 321 -21.80 -19.24 11.79
C GLN A 321 -20.52 -18.60 12.31
N GLY A 322 -19.49 -18.49 11.47
CA GLY A 322 -18.19 -17.98 11.89
C GLY A 322 -17.51 -18.89 12.91
N GLY A 323 -16.73 -18.29 13.81
CA GLY A 323 -15.89 -19.00 14.79
C GLY A 323 -14.41 -18.68 14.64
N PHE A 324 -13.55 -19.56 15.12
CA PHE A 324 -12.09 -19.43 14.98
C PHE A 324 -11.58 -20.15 13.73
N PHE A 325 -10.65 -19.50 13.01
CA PHE A 325 -10.01 -19.98 11.80
C PHE A 325 -8.49 -19.89 11.93
N THR A 326 -7.79 -20.75 11.20
CA THR A 326 -6.33 -20.82 11.11
C THR A 326 -5.96 -21.24 9.68
N PRO A 327 -4.78 -20.83 9.15
CA PRO A 327 -4.27 -21.35 7.90
C PRO A 327 -3.73 -22.80 8.03
N GLU A 328 -3.44 -23.25 9.26
CA GLU A 328 -2.80 -24.54 9.55
C GLU A 328 -3.60 -25.75 9.08
N VAL A 329 -2.88 -26.75 8.55
CA VAL A 329 -3.47 -27.98 8.01
C VAL A 329 -3.31 -29.12 9.01
N ASP A 330 -4.42 -29.53 9.63
CA ASP A 330 -4.46 -30.70 10.52
C ASP A 330 -4.22 -32.01 9.73
N HIS A 331 -2.99 -32.49 9.78
CA HIS A 331 -2.59 -33.77 9.21
C HIS A 331 -3.04 -35.00 10.04
N GLU A 332 -3.50 -34.81 11.29
CA GLU A 332 -3.82 -35.88 12.24
C GLU A 332 -5.29 -35.87 12.73
N SER A 333 -6.20 -35.38 11.88
CA SER A 333 -7.67 -35.22 12.09
C SER A 333 -8.50 -36.33 12.76
N THR A 334 -7.92 -37.50 13.03
CA THR A 334 -8.55 -38.58 13.82
C THR A 334 -8.18 -38.57 15.30
N ASN A 335 -7.23 -37.74 15.72
CA ASN A 335 -6.79 -37.64 17.11
C ASN A 335 -7.82 -36.88 17.97
N ALA A 336 -7.79 -37.15 19.28
CA ALA A 336 -8.72 -36.53 20.24
C ALA A 336 -8.33 -35.09 20.64
N GLN A 337 -7.14 -34.64 20.25
CA GLN A 337 -6.57 -33.33 20.51
C GLN A 337 -5.88 -32.85 19.24
N CYS A 338 -5.94 -31.54 19.01
CA CYS A 338 -5.23 -30.83 17.95
C CYS A 338 -4.56 -29.63 18.63
N GLU A 339 -3.26 -29.44 18.38
CA GLU A 339 -2.48 -28.32 18.92
C GLU A 339 -2.24 -27.34 17.78
N ILE A 340 -2.77 -26.12 17.92
CA ILE A 340 -2.67 -25.04 16.93
C ILE A 340 -1.90 -23.88 17.59
N PRO A 341 -1.00 -23.18 16.86
CA PRO A 341 -0.36 -21.96 17.36
C PRO A 341 -1.34 -20.86 17.80
N ALA A 342 -0.82 -19.84 18.49
CA ALA A 342 -1.54 -18.58 18.71
C ALA A 342 -1.77 -17.83 17.37
N GLY A 343 -2.56 -16.75 17.39
CA GLY A 343 -2.93 -16.03 16.17
C GLY A 343 -4.21 -16.51 15.48
N LEU A 344 -5.11 -17.16 16.22
CA LEU A 344 -6.39 -17.60 15.67
C LEU A 344 -7.23 -16.40 15.22
N THR A 345 -7.73 -16.43 13.98
CA THR A 345 -8.65 -15.42 13.46
C THR A 345 -10.07 -15.74 13.92
N ASN A 346 -10.64 -14.92 14.79
CA ASN A 346 -12.06 -14.98 15.13
C ASN A 346 -12.88 -14.25 14.05
N VAL A 347 -13.98 -14.86 13.58
CA VAL A 347 -14.86 -14.27 12.57
C VAL A 347 -16.32 -14.38 12.98
N ASN A 348 -17.06 -13.28 12.82
CA ASN A 348 -18.51 -13.20 12.94
C ASN A 348 -19.11 -12.74 11.59
N ILE A 349 -20.24 -13.30 11.17
CA ILE A 349 -20.84 -12.98 9.85
C ILE A 349 -21.90 -11.89 10.00
N LEU A 350 -21.76 -10.81 9.24
CA LEU A 350 -22.72 -9.70 9.23
C LEU A 350 -23.83 -9.94 8.20
N ASP A 351 -23.47 -10.07 6.92
CA ASP A 351 -24.41 -10.43 5.85
C ASP A 351 -23.69 -10.94 4.59
N HIS A 352 -24.31 -11.88 3.87
CA HIS A 352 -23.72 -12.50 2.70
C HIS A 352 -24.71 -12.70 1.55
N ASP A 353 -24.21 -12.64 0.32
CA ASP A 353 -24.79 -13.31 -0.85
C ASP A 353 -23.85 -14.44 -1.27
N MET A 354 -24.37 -15.67 -1.28
CA MET A 354 -23.60 -16.90 -1.57
C MET A 354 -22.74 -16.85 -2.83
N THR A 355 -23.05 -15.98 -3.79
CA THR A 355 -22.36 -15.89 -5.09
C THR A 355 -21.64 -14.57 -5.34
N THR A 356 -21.90 -13.54 -4.53
CA THR A 356 -21.53 -12.15 -4.86
C THR A 356 -20.66 -11.47 -3.81
N PHE A 357 -20.95 -11.64 -2.52
CA PHE A 357 -20.18 -11.02 -1.46
C PHE A 357 -20.36 -11.67 -0.09
N THR A 358 -19.42 -11.43 0.81
CA THR A 358 -19.54 -11.76 2.24
C THR A 358 -19.04 -10.58 3.06
N ASN A 359 -19.85 -10.11 4.00
CA ASN A 359 -19.49 -9.14 5.03
C ASN A 359 -19.28 -9.87 6.37
N ILE A 360 -18.16 -9.60 7.03
CA ILE A 360 -17.80 -10.19 8.32
C ILE A 360 -17.25 -9.12 9.26
N GLU A 361 -17.25 -9.42 10.56
CA GLU A 361 -16.30 -8.86 11.51
C GLU A 361 -15.19 -9.87 11.76
N ALA A 362 -13.96 -9.41 11.92
CA ALA A 362 -12.83 -10.27 12.23
C ALA A 362 -11.86 -9.63 13.23
N GLN A 363 -11.18 -10.46 14.02
CA GLN A 363 -10.11 -10.08 14.93
C GLN A 363 -9.08 -11.20 14.99
N VAL A 364 -7.78 -10.89 14.87
CA VAL A 364 -6.71 -11.83 15.18
C VAL A 364 -6.51 -11.90 16.70
N HIS A 365 -6.27 -13.09 17.23
CA HIS A 365 -5.95 -13.29 18.64
C HIS A 365 -4.46 -13.64 18.80
N PHE A 366 -3.60 -12.64 18.69
CA PHE A 366 -2.21 -12.71 19.17
C PHE A 366 -2.11 -12.25 20.64
N PRO A 367 -1.10 -12.73 21.39
CA PRO A 367 -0.66 -12.08 22.61
C PRO A 367 0.24 -10.87 22.29
N GLU A 368 -0.17 -9.69 22.73
CA GLU A 368 0.65 -8.46 22.64
C GLU A 368 1.80 -8.45 23.65
N ASP A 369 2.80 -7.61 23.38
CA ASP A 369 3.93 -7.36 24.27
C ASP A 369 3.54 -6.61 25.57
N ASP A 370 4.32 -6.84 26.64
CA ASP A 370 4.06 -6.32 27.99
C ASP A 370 4.04 -4.77 28.02
N GLY A 371 2.84 -4.19 28.01
CA GLY A 371 2.58 -2.74 28.16
C GLY A 371 1.78 -2.12 27.01
N ILE A 372 1.76 -2.77 25.85
CA ILE A 372 1.03 -2.33 24.67
C ILE A 372 -0.42 -2.84 24.72
N VAL A 373 -1.37 -1.99 24.35
CA VAL A 373 -2.80 -2.35 24.27
C VAL A 373 -3.32 -2.09 22.87
N GLN A 374 -3.44 -3.14 22.07
CA GLN A 374 -4.07 -3.12 20.76
C GLN A 374 -5.43 -3.83 20.84
N ILE A 375 -6.50 -3.11 20.52
CA ILE A 375 -7.87 -3.64 20.50
C ILE A 375 -8.41 -3.47 19.08
N GLU A 376 -8.08 -4.45 18.24
CA GLU A 376 -8.37 -4.42 16.83
C GLU A 376 -9.55 -5.31 16.44
N HIS A 377 -10.50 -4.73 15.70
CA HIS A 377 -11.65 -5.42 15.11
C HIS A 377 -11.93 -4.80 13.74
N PHE A 378 -11.91 -5.63 12.70
CA PHE A 378 -12.12 -5.24 11.31
C PHE A 378 -13.56 -5.48 10.87
N GLY A 379 -14.15 -4.55 10.12
CA GLY A 379 -15.30 -4.85 9.26
C GLY A 379 -14.80 -5.18 7.86
N ILE A 380 -15.00 -6.42 7.37
CA ILE A 380 -14.43 -6.86 6.09
C ILE A 380 -15.53 -7.18 5.08
N HIS A 381 -15.45 -6.59 3.89
CA HIS A 381 -16.27 -6.89 2.72
C HIS A 381 -15.43 -7.60 1.66
N LEU A 382 -15.77 -8.86 1.36
CA LEU A 382 -15.16 -9.62 0.27
C LEU A 382 -16.12 -9.74 -0.90
N ARG A 383 -15.68 -9.42 -2.12
CA ARG A 383 -16.53 -9.41 -3.33
C ARG A 383 -16.04 -10.37 -4.42
N LYS A 384 -16.98 -10.93 -5.19
CA LYS A 384 -16.72 -11.89 -6.27
C LYS A 384 -15.86 -11.40 -7.44
N ASP A 385 -15.54 -10.10 -7.47
CA ASP A 385 -14.72 -9.43 -8.50
C ASP A 385 -13.31 -9.11 -7.98
N GLY A 386 -12.93 -9.69 -6.84
CA GLY A 386 -11.62 -9.60 -6.21
C GLY A 386 -11.41 -8.43 -5.26
N THR A 387 -12.30 -7.44 -5.23
CA THR A 387 -12.19 -6.35 -4.26
C THR A 387 -12.44 -6.86 -2.84
N VAL A 388 -11.47 -6.59 -1.95
CA VAL A 388 -11.65 -6.70 -0.50
C VAL A 388 -11.50 -5.31 0.12
N VAL A 389 -12.38 -5.00 1.08
CA VAL A 389 -12.36 -3.76 1.85
C VAL A 389 -12.31 -4.12 3.33
N HIS A 390 -11.30 -3.61 4.03
CA HIS A 390 -11.17 -3.67 5.48
C HIS A 390 -11.49 -2.30 6.04
N GLY A 391 -12.52 -2.17 6.88
CA GLY A 391 -12.95 -0.90 7.43
C GLY A 391 -12.84 -0.87 8.95
N LEU A 392 -12.27 0.23 9.45
CA LEU A 392 -12.06 0.48 10.88
C LEU A 392 -12.52 1.90 11.23
N MET A 393 -13.07 2.06 12.42
CA MET A 393 -13.33 3.35 13.06
C MET A 393 -12.30 3.52 14.18
N ILE A 394 -11.54 4.62 14.16
CA ILE A 394 -10.55 4.88 15.21
C ILE A 394 -11.26 5.45 16.43
N GLU A 395 -11.31 4.69 17.52
CA GLU A 395 -11.91 5.11 18.78
C GLU A 395 -10.88 5.88 19.64
N SER A 396 -9.64 5.39 19.68
CA SER A 396 -8.51 6.05 20.33
C SER A 396 -7.15 5.57 19.84
N VAL A 397 -6.14 6.43 19.98
CA VAL A 397 -4.71 6.08 19.84
C VAL A 397 -3.97 6.79 20.97
N MET A 398 -3.13 6.06 21.70
CA MET A 398 -2.51 6.49 22.96
C MET A 398 -3.56 7.09 23.92
N ASP A 399 -3.31 8.27 24.50
CA ASP A 399 -4.22 8.99 25.39
C ASP A 399 -5.31 9.80 24.67
N ARG A 400 -5.35 9.76 23.32
CA ARG A 400 -6.24 10.57 22.48
C ARG A 400 -7.46 9.76 22.06
N ILE A 401 -8.64 10.21 22.49
CA ILE A 401 -9.92 9.55 22.23
C ILE A 401 -10.72 10.38 21.22
N LEU A 402 -11.01 9.79 20.06
CA LEU A 402 -11.75 10.34 18.90
C LEU A 402 -11.20 11.64 18.26
N GLU A 403 -10.49 12.48 18.99
CA GLU A 403 -10.06 13.81 18.58
C GLU A 403 -8.55 14.01 18.72
N ASN A 404 -7.99 14.81 17.82
CA ASN A 404 -6.58 15.19 17.75
C ASN A 404 -5.60 14.00 17.58
N ILE A 405 -5.99 12.94 16.86
CA ILE A 405 -5.08 11.86 16.48
C ILE A 405 -4.02 12.42 15.52
N SER A 406 -2.73 12.32 15.84
CA SER A 406 -1.63 12.73 14.95
C SER A 406 -1.38 11.72 13.84
N LEU A 407 -0.77 12.19 12.74
CA LEU A 407 -0.51 11.35 11.58
C LEU A 407 0.61 10.32 11.84
N ASP A 408 1.56 10.60 12.72
CA ASP A 408 2.65 9.70 13.12
C ASP A 408 2.16 8.45 13.86
N ASN A 409 1.20 8.67 14.76
CA ASN A 409 0.52 7.62 15.51
C ASN A 409 -0.41 6.81 14.58
N LEU A 410 -1.02 7.47 13.60
CA LEU A 410 -1.83 6.80 12.58
C LEU A 410 -0.97 5.98 11.61
N ALA A 411 0.21 6.46 11.22
CA ALA A 411 1.13 5.75 10.33
C ALA A 411 1.58 4.43 10.96
N ARG A 412 1.93 4.44 12.25
CA ARG A 412 2.26 3.23 13.03
C ARG A 412 1.07 2.25 13.10
N LEU A 413 -0.12 2.72 13.52
CA LEU A 413 -1.36 1.92 13.51
C LEU A 413 -1.69 1.33 12.13
N LEU A 414 -1.41 2.04 11.04
CA LEU A 414 -1.66 1.55 9.68
C LEU A 414 -0.75 0.38 9.29
N VAL A 415 0.44 0.23 9.89
CA VAL A 415 1.29 -0.95 9.68
C VAL A 415 0.62 -2.19 10.24
N ASP A 416 0.13 -2.11 11.48
CA ASP A 416 -0.56 -3.22 12.16
C ASP A 416 -1.82 -3.61 11.39
N VAL A 417 -2.67 -2.63 11.07
CA VAL A 417 -3.86 -2.81 10.22
C VAL A 417 -3.51 -3.46 8.88
N HIS A 418 -2.36 -3.13 8.27
CA HIS A 418 -1.91 -3.77 7.03
C HIS A 418 -1.42 -5.21 7.24
N MET A 419 -0.71 -5.52 8.33
CA MET A 419 -0.23 -6.87 8.61
C MET A 419 -1.37 -7.79 9.05
N ASP A 420 -2.22 -7.36 9.98
CA ASP A 420 -3.29 -8.17 10.53
C ASP A 420 -4.43 -8.43 9.53
N SER A 421 -4.78 -7.44 8.71
CA SER A 421 -5.69 -7.70 7.58
C SER A 421 -5.12 -8.70 6.57
N SER A 422 -3.78 -8.83 6.47
CA SER A 422 -3.17 -9.92 5.69
C SER A 422 -3.36 -11.28 6.36
N THR A 423 -3.07 -11.38 7.66
CA THR A 423 -3.21 -12.60 8.49
C THR A 423 -4.64 -13.13 8.54
N ILE A 424 -5.62 -12.23 8.68
CA ILE A 424 -7.06 -12.56 8.68
C ILE A 424 -7.46 -13.20 7.35
N LEU A 425 -7.05 -12.60 6.22
CA LEU A 425 -7.40 -13.16 4.92
C LEU A 425 -6.67 -14.47 4.66
N ASP A 426 -5.41 -14.62 5.03
CA ASP A 426 -4.72 -15.90 4.84
C ASP A 426 -5.44 -17.07 5.53
N SER A 427 -5.90 -16.83 6.78
CA SER A 427 -6.75 -17.76 7.53
C SER A 427 -8.07 -18.10 6.83
N LEU A 428 -8.60 -17.23 5.97
CA LEU A 428 -9.88 -17.37 5.28
C LEU A 428 -9.79 -17.89 3.85
N LEU A 429 -8.70 -17.57 3.14
CA LEU A 429 -8.44 -18.03 1.78
C LEU A 429 -8.33 -19.55 1.67
N SER A 430 -8.19 -20.01 0.42
CA SER A 430 -7.85 -21.40 0.12
C SER A 430 -6.43 -21.53 -0.40
N ASP A 431 -5.84 -22.72 -0.26
CA ASP A 431 -4.45 -23.02 -0.63
C ASP A 431 -4.07 -22.47 -2.00
N HIS A 432 -4.89 -22.76 -3.01
CA HIS A 432 -4.69 -22.27 -4.36
C HIS A 432 -4.69 -20.73 -4.48
N GLN A 433 -5.52 -20.01 -3.70
CA GLN A 433 -5.47 -18.54 -3.69
C GLN A 433 -4.21 -18.02 -3.01
N ARG A 434 -3.72 -18.72 -1.97
CA ARG A 434 -2.41 -18.43 -1.36
C ARG A 434 -1.27 -18.67 -2.35
N ASP A 435 -1.28 -19.78 -3.09
CA ASP A 435 -0.30 -20.07 -4.15
C ASP A 435 -0.26 -18.96 -5.22
N LEU A 436 -1.42 -18.45 -5.66
CA LEU A 436 -1.51 -17.32 -6.60
C LEU A 436 -0.88 -16.05 -6.00
N LEU A 437 -1.24 -15.69 -4.76
CA LEU A 437 -0.68 -14.52 -4.08
C LEU A 437 0.83 -14.66 -3.86
N GLN A 438 1.31 -15.82 -3.41
CA GLN A 438 2.74 -16.09 -3.24
C GLN A 438 3.52 -16.03 -4.56
N THR A 439 2.90 -16.43 -5.67
CA THR A 439 3.48 -16.28 -7.01
C THR A 439 3.60 -14.81 -7.40
N VAL A 440 2.56 -13.98 -7.18
CA VAL A 440 2.57 -12.55 -7.51
C VAL A 440 3.54 -11.76 -6.63
N PHE A 441 3.53 -12.00 -5.31
CA PHE A 441 4.31 -11.27 -4.31
C PHE A 441 5.67 -11.93 -3.99
N LEU A 442 6.17 -12.81 -4.85
CA LEU A 442 7.53 -13.38 -4.77
C LEU A 442 7.84 -14.09 -3.43
N GLY A 443 6.85 -14.76 -2.83
CA GLY A 443 6.95 -15.40 -1.51
C GLY A 443 6.62 -14.49 -0.32
N ASN A 444 6.25 -13.22 -0.56
CA ASN A 444 5.98 -12.22 0.47
C ASN A 444 4.50 -11.79 0.51
N ALA A 445 3.55 -12.72 0.29
CA ALA A 445 2.12 -12.40 0.21
C ALA A 445 1.53 -11.80 1.51
N GLU A 446 2.21 -11.96 2.65
CA GLU A 446 1.84 -11.35 3.93
C GLU A 446 2.03 -9.82 3.90
N ARG A 447 3.15 -9.35 3.34
CA ARG A 447 3.51 -7.92 3.23
C ARG A 447 3.05 -7.28 1.92
N ARG A 448 1.97 -7.79 1.31
CA ARG A 448 1.40 -7.26 0.06
C ARG A 448 0.88 -5.83 0.21
N ASP A 449 0.97 -5.05 -0.87
CA ASP A 449 0.57 -3.65 -0.89
C ASP A 449 -0.95 -3.45 -0.90
N LYS A 450 -1.34 -2.32 -0.28
CA LYS A 450 -2.73 -1.95 0.00
C LYS A 450 -2.92 -0.47 -0.23
N ILE A 451 -4.16 -0.05 -0.46
CA ILE A 451 -4.53 1.35 -0.67
C ILE A 451 -5.35 1.84 0.50
N ASN A 452 -4.97 3.00 1.04
CA ASN A 452 -5.65 3.65 2.15
C ASN A 452 -6.68 4.68 1.65
N VAL A 453 -7.88 4.63 2.22
CA VAL A 453 -8.86 5.70 2.20
C VAL A 453 -9.06 6.13 3.64
N ILE A 454 -8.56 7.33 3.98
CA ILE A 454 -8.71 7.92 5.32
C ILE A 454 -9.79 8.98 5.23
N ILE A 455 -10.80 8.90 6.11
CA ILE A 455 -11.93 9.81 6.16
C ILE A 455 -11.97 10.43 7.56
N ALA A 456 -11.73 11.74 7.67
CA ALA A 456 -11.77 12.48 8.93
C ALA A 456 -12.86 13.56 8.88
N GLU A 457 -13.50 13.85 10.01
CA GLU A 457 -14.50 14.93 10.08
C GLU A 457 -13.82 16.31 10.09
N ARG A 458 -12.64 16.41 10.72
CA ARG A 458 -11.91 17.66 10.94
C ARG A 458 -10.40 17.39 10.98
N ALA A 459 -9.63 18.37 10.54
CA ALA A 459 -8.19 18.47 10.76
C ALA A 459 -7.86 19.76 11.52
N THR A 460 -6.81 19.75 12.31
CA THR A 460 -6.29 20.88 13.09
C THR A 460 -4.78 20.99 12.82
N PRO A 461 -4.29 22.12 12.27
CA PRO A 461 -5.07 23.26 11.78
C PRO A 461 -5.88 22.91 10.53
N GLN A 462 -7.07 23.49 10.40
CA GLN A 462 -7.84 23.41 9.16
C GLN A 462 -7.28 24.44 8.15
N GLN A 463 -6.81 23.96 7.00
CA GLN A 463 -6.30 24.81 5.91
C GLN A 463 -7.13 24.63 4.63
N ALA A 464 -6.85 25.46 3.63
CA ALA A 464 -7.27 25.22 2.25
C ALA A 464 -6.37 24.15 1.60
N ALA A 465 -6.84 23.52 0.53
CA ALA A 465 -6.14 22.41 -0.11
C ALA A 465 -4.70 22.77 -0.56
N ASP A 466 -4.50 23.94 -1.15
CA ASP A 466 -3.19 24.41 -1.63
C ASP A 466 -2.16 24.61 -0.51
N MET A 467 -2.61 24.98 0.68
CA MET A 467 -1.78 25.16 1.87
C MET A 467 -1.31 23.84 2.52
N TYR A 468 -1.91 22.70 2.16
CA TYR A 468 -1.43 21.36 2.57
C TYR A 468 -0.35 20.80 1.63
N MET A 469 -0.10 21.45 0.49
CA MET A 469 0.92 21.07 -0.50
C MET A 469 2.06 22.09 -0.50
N ASP A 470 2.60 22.35 0.70
CA ASP A 470 3.60 23.39 0.97
C ASP A 470 5.03 23.00 0.63
N LYS A 471 5.30 21.70 0.44
CA LYS A 471 6.64 21.08 0.39
C LYS A 471 7.49 21.45 1.60
N ASP A 472 6.89 21.23 2.76
CA ASP A 472 7.47 21.48 4.07
C ASP A 472 6.69 20.59 5.07
N ALA A 473 6.64 20.99 6.33
CA ALA A 473 5.91 20.38 7.43
C ALA A 473 4.53 19.76 7.08
N PHE A 474 3.61 20.47 6.41
CA PHE A 474 2.27 19.91 6.14
C PHE A 474 2.30 18.75 5.13
N GLU A 475 3.06 18.91 4.04
CA GLU A 475 3.16 17.86 3.02
C GLU A 475 3.95 16.64 3.54
N ASN A 476 4.96 16.84 4.40
CA ASN A 476 5.76 15.77 4.99
C ASN A 476 4.94 14.82 5.87
N GLU A 477 4.11 15.33 6.78
CA GLU A 477 3.21 14.46 7.57
C GLU A 477 2.19 13.71 6.70
N LEU A 478 1.65 14.37 5.67
CA LEU A 478 0.69 13.73 4.76
C LEU A 478 1.33 12.56 3.98
N ARG A 479 2.62 12.67 3.64
CA ARG A 479 3.40 11.58 3.02
C ARG A 479 3.54 10.36 3.94
N GLN A 480 3.61 10.54 5.26
CA GLN A 480 3.68 9.43 6.22
C GLN A 480 2.51 8.43 6.07
N VAL A 481 1.29 8.93 5.80
CA VAL A 481 0.07 8.08 5.70
C VAL A 481 -0.45 7.87 4.27
N LEU A 482 -0.05 8.70 3.30
CA LEU A 482 -0.48 8.62 1.89
C LEU A 482 0.63 8.24 0.90
N GLY A 483 1.90 8.20 1.31
CA GLY A 483 3.05 8.17 0.40
C GLY A 483 3.19 9.46 -0.41
N ASP A 484 4.04 9.44 -1.45
CA ASP A 484 4.25 10.55 -2.40
C ASP A 484 2.93 11.27 -2.74
N THR A 485 2.82 12.52 -2.31
CA THR A 485 1.65 13.40 -2.45
C THR A 485 1.52 13.92 -3.89
N HIS A 486 0.32 13.86 -4.46
CA HIS A 486 0.06 14.15 -5.88
C HIS A 486 -0.76 15.42 -6.11
N GLU A 487 -1.99 15.46 -5.59
CA GLU A 487 -2.93 16.56 -5.80
C GLU A 487 -3.82 16.76 -4.56
N SER A 488 -4.13 18.02 -4.27
CA SER A 488 -5.07 18.46 -3.24
C SER A 488 -6.18 19.33 -3.86
N HIS A 489 -7.43 19.16 -3.46
CA HIS A 489 -8.57 19.95 -3.97
C HIS A 489 -9.57 20.30 -2.87
N ASP A 490 -10.03 21.56 -2.84
CA ASP A 490 -11.17 21.98 -2.02
C ASP A 490 -12.49 21.55 -2.69
N LEU A 491 -13.23 20.63 -2.04
CA LEU A 491 -14.57 20.22 -2.44
C LEU A 491 -15.65 21.20 -1.92
N SER A 492 -15.37 21.86 -0.80
CA SER A 492 -16.17 22.95 -0.22
C SER A 492 -15.27 23.82 0.67
N ASP A 493 -15.81 24.91 1.26
CA ASP A 493 -15.12 25.75 2.25
C ASP A 493 -14.55 24.97 3.48
N ARG A 494 -14.90 23.68 3.65
CA ARG A 494 -14.46 22.83 4.77
C ARG A 494 -14.17 21.37 4.41
N ASP A 495 -14.42 20.96 3.18
CA ASP A 495 -14.21 19.59 2.74
C ASP A 495 -13.02 19.59 1.77
N VAL A 496 -11.90 18.97 2.15
CA VAL A 496 -10.63 18.91 1.40
C VAL A 496 -10.34 17.45 1.06
N VAL A 497 -9.88 17.20 -0.17
CA VAL A 497 -9.38 15.89 -0.60
C VAL A 497 -7.92 15.98 -1.01
N ILE A 498 -7.11 15.04 -0.55
CA ILE A 498 -5.67 14.95 -0.81
C ILE A 498 -5.36 13.54 -1.30
N THR A 499 -4.64 13.42 -2.41
CA THR A 499 -4.27 12.14 -3.04
C THR A 499 -2.78 11.91 -2.98
N GLY A 500 -2.36 10.67 -2.72
CA GLY A 500 -0.96 10.24 -2.76
C GLY A 500 -0.79 8.87 -3.44
N SER A 501 0.42 8.33 -3.43
CA SER A 501 0.76 7.07 -4.09
C SER A 501 0.18 5.82 -3.40
N HIS A 502 0.00 5.87 -2.08
CA HIS A 502 -0.56 4.78 -1.28
C HIS A 502 -2.00 5.02 -0.82
N GLY A 503 -2.61 6.17 -1.14
CA GLY A 503 -3.98 6.43 -0.69
C GLY A 503 -4.60 7.78 -1.02
N ILE A 504 -5.71 8.04 -0.33
CA ILE A 504 -6.46 9.29 -0.38
C ILE A 504 -6.95 9.67 1.03
N LEU A 505 -6.81 10.94 1.39
CA LEU A 505 -7.33 11.53 2.61
C LEU A 505 -8.49 12.46 2.25
N LEU A 506 -9.62 12.29 2.92
CA LEU A 506 -10.80 13.15 2.80
C LEU A 506 -11.13 13.73 4.18
N ILE A 507 -10.90 15.03 4.33
CA ILE A 507 -11.16 15.79 5.56
C ILE A 507 -12.44 16.60 5.34
N GLY A 508 -13.37 16.57 6.30
CA GLY A 508 -14.45 17.55 6.37
C GLY A 508 -15.75 17.02 6.97
N PRO A 509 -16.66 17.92 7.40
CA PRO A 509 -17.92 17.52 8.04
C PRO A 509 -18.84 16.72 7.11
N ASN A 510 -18.68 16.83 5.79
CA ASN A 510 -19.46 16.06 4.81
C ASN A 510 -18.68 14.85 4.24
N ALA A 511 -17.45 14.60 4.68
CA ALA A 511 -16.55 13.59 4.12
C ALA A 511 -17.20 12.19 4.05
N LYS A 512 -17.87 11.74 5.13
CA LYS A 512 -18.58 10.45 5.17
C LYS A 512 -19.73 10.32 4.16
N ALA A 513 -20.26 11.41 3.62
CA ALA A 513 -21.26 11.34 2.54
C ALA A 513 -20.65 10.89 1.19
N GLN A 514 -19.33 11.00 1.01
CA GLN A 514 -18.60 10.61 -0.20
C GLN A 514 -18.11 9.15 -0.18
N GLU A 515 -18.39 8.38 0.89
CA GLU A 515 -18.06 6.95 1.01
C GLU A 515 -18.32 6.13 -0.28
N PRO A 516 -19.46 6.28 -1.00
CA PRO A 516 -19.70 5.51 -2.23
C PRO A 516 -18.68 5.79 -3.35
N VAL A 517 -18.16 7.03 -3.43
CA VAL A 517 -17.13 7.42 -4.40
C VAL A 517 -15.76 6.90 -3.95
N MET A 518 -15.46 7.00 -2.65
CA MET A 518 -14.22 6.48 -2.08
C MET A 518 -14.10 4.97 -2.25
N LEU A 519 -15.21 4.22 -2.12
CA LEU A 519 -15.25 2.79 -2.43
C LEU A 519 -14.96 2.47 -3.91
N MET A 520 -15.39 3.33 -4.83
CA MET A 520 -15.06 3.16 -6.25
C MET A 520 -13.58 3.45 -6.51
N TYR A 521 -13.01 4.48 -5.89
CA TYR A 521 -11.58 4.78 -5.93
C TYR A 521 -10.76 3.59 -5.39
N LEU A 522 -11.06 3.15 -4.17
CA LEU A 522 -10.43 2.01 -3.51
C LEU A 522 -10.44 0.76 -4.41
N SER A 523 -11.62 0.41 -4.93
CA SER A 523 -11.80 -0.77 -5.79
C SER A 523 -11.01 -0.68 -7.11
N LEU A 524 -10.78 0.51 -7.64
CA LEU A 524 -9.95 0.71 -8.84
C LEU A 524 -8.45 0.68 -8.51
N MET A 525 -8.01 1.43 -7.49
CA MET A 525 -6.60 1.53 -7.13
C MET A 525 -6.03 0.21 -6.62
N SER A 526 -6.78 -0.56 -5.83
CA SER A 526 -6.32 -1.90 -5.40
C SER A 526 -6.13 -2.88 -6.58
N ARG A 527 -6.88 -2.70 -7.69
CA ARG A 527 -6.65 -3.47 -8.92
C ARG A 527 -5.41 -2.99 -9.65
N ASP A 528 -5.21 -1.68 -9.73
CA ASP A 528 -4.05 -1.08 -10.38
C ASP A 528 -2.75 -1.54 -9.72
N VAL A 529 -2.68 -1.46 -8.37
CA VAL A 529 -1.56 -1.96 -7.55
C VAL A 529 -1.30 -3.45 -7.80
N PHE A 530 -2.35 -4.29 -7.77
CA PHE A 530 -2.19 -5.73 -8.02
C PHE A 530 -1.66 -6.01 -9.44
N VAL A 531 -2.17 -5.30 -10.46
CA VAL A 531 -1.71 -5.44 -11.85
C VAL A 531 -0.24 -5.03 -12.01
N HIS A 532 0.23 -3.99 -11.31
CA HIS A 532 1.64 -3.61 -11.31
C HIS A 532 2.53 -4.74 -10.75
N ASN A 533 2.11 -5.41 -9.66
CA ASN A 533 2.84 -6.56 -9.11
C ASN A 533 2.86 -7.76 -10.07
N VAL A 534 1.74 -8.07 -10.75
CA VAL A 534 1.70 -9.09 -11.81
C VAL A 534 2.68 -8.76 -12.95
N PHE A 535 2.75 -7.51 -13.41
CA PHE A 535 3.71 -7.10 -14.44
C PHE A 535 5.16 -7.23 -13.97
N ASN A 536 5.48 -6.80 -12.76
CA ASN A 536 6.82 -6.97 -12.17
C ASN A 536 7.23 -8.45 -12.13
N ARG A 537 6.30 -9.33 -11.73
CA ARG A 537 6.53 -10.79 -11.72
C ARG A 537 6.78 -11.34 -13.12
N ILE A 538 6.06 -10.88 -14.14
CA ILE A 538 6.27 -11.31 -15.54
C ILE A 538 7.68 -10.92 -16.02
N PHE A 539 8.16 -9.71 -15.72
CA PHE A 539 9.52 -9.28 -16.10
C PHE A 539 10.60 -10.10 -15.41
N MET A 540 10.45 -10.40 -14.11
CA MET A 540 11.38 -11.29 -13.40
C MET A 540 11.38 -12.71 -13.96
N THR A 541 10.21 -13.24 -14.34
CA THR A 541 10.08 -14.55 -15.00
C THR A 541 10.81 -14.60 -16.34
N ASP A 542 10.75 -13.56 -17.16
CA ASP A 542 11.52 -13.47 -18.42
C ASP A 542 13.05 -13.47 -18.16
N ASP A 543 13.52 -12.81 -17.11
CA ASP A 543 14.93 -12.83 -16.73
C ASP A 543 15.39 -14.19 -16.18
N ILE A 544 14.56 -14.88 -15.39
CA ILE A 544 14.83 -16.26 -14.97
C ILE A 544 14.94 -17.19 -16.19
N LEU A 545 14.10 -17.00 -17.22
CA LEU A 545 14.21 -17.74 -18.48
C LEU A 545 15.49 -17.42 -19.28
N LYS A 546 15.95 -16.16 -19.28
CA LYS A 546 17.25 -15.78 -19.88
C LYS A 546 18.41 -16.43 -19.14
N LEU A 547 18.38 -16.45 -17.81
CA LEU A 547 19.39 -17.08 -16.96
C LEU A 547 19.41 -18.60 -17.17
N ALA A 548 18.25 -19.27 -17.17
CA ALA A 548 18.13 -20.69 -17.50
C ALA A 548 18.68 -21.01 -18.89
N ARG A 549 18.48 -20.13 -19.88
CA ARG A 549 19.07 -20.26 -21.22
C ARG A 549 20.60 -20.15 -21.22
N GLN A 550 21.17 -19.27 -20.40
CA GLN A 550 22.63 -19.19 -20.22
C GLN A 550 23.18 -20.45 -19.54
N MET A 551 22.53 -20.95 -18.48
CA MET A 551 22.90 -22.22 -17.83
C MET A 551 22.89 -23.39 -18.82
N ILE A 552 21.91 -23.46 -19.73
CA ILE A 552 21.86 -24.48 -20.80
C ILE A 552 23.06 -24.35 -21.76
N GLN A 553 23.49 -23.13 -22.09
CA GLN A 553 24.66 -22.90 -22.96
C GLN A 553 25.97 -23.34 -22.30
N HIS A 554 26.10 -23.16 -20.99
CA HIS A 554 27.30 -23.46 -20.20
C HIS A 554 27.21 -24.77 -19.39
N HIS A 555 26.25 -25.65 -19.71
CA HIS A 555 25.93 -26.84 -18.90
C HIS A 555 27.06 -27.88 -18.78
N GLU A 556 28.12 -27.78 -19.61
CA GLU A 556 29.30 -28.65 -19.56
C GLU A 556 30.31 -28.22 -18.47
N GLU A 557 30.17 -27.02 -17.89
CA GLU A 557 31.12 -26.43 -16.94
C GLU A 557 30.91 -26.90 -15.48
N ASP A 558 29.68 -27.26 -15.08
CA ASP A 558 29.35 -27.80 -13.76
C ASP A 558 28.49 -29.08 -13.88
N PRO A 559 28.89 -30.23 -13.30
CA PRO A 559 28.10 -31.46 -13.33
C PRO A 559 26.70 -31.36 -12.70
N ASN A 560 26.43 -30.37 -11.83
CA ASN A 560 25.10 -30.15 -11.26
C ASN A 560 24.17 -29.32 -12.16
N SER A 561 24.69 -28.69 -13.22
CA SER A 561 23.93 -27.79 -14.11
C SER A 561 22.59 -28.37 -14.57
N VAL A 562 22.56 -29.64 -14.97
CA VAL A 562 21.35 -30.29 -15.51
C VAL A 562 20.25 -30.45 -14.45
N ALA A 563 20.61 -30.66 -13.18
CA ALA A 563 19.64 -30.72 -12.09
C ALA A 563 19.05 -29.32 -11.82
N ASN A 564 19.91 -28.32 -11.71
CA ASN A 564 19.52 -26.93 -11.45
C ASN A 564 18.64 -26.37 -12.59
N ILE A 565 19.04 -26.56 -13.85
CA ILE A 565 18.24 -26.16 -15.03
C ILE A 565 16.84 -26.79 -15.00
N ARG A 566 16.73 -28.09 -14.67
CA ARG A 566 15.43 -28.77 -14.59
C ARG A 566 14.56 -28.23 -13.46
N HIS A 567 15.16 -27.91 -12.32
CA HIS A 567 14.47 -27.33 -11.17
C HIS A 567 13.93 -25.94 -11.51
N THR A 568 14.80 -25.03 -11.97
CA THR A 568 14.43 -23.67 -12.39
C THR A 568 13.34 -23.68 -13.46
N LEU A 569 13.47 -24.51 -14.50
CA LEU A 569 12.43 -24.60 -15.55
C LEU A 569 11.10 -25.16 -15.03
N ALA A 570 11.12 -26.11 -14.09
CA ALA A 570 9.90 -26.67 -13.51
C ALA A 570 9.16 -25.66 -12.61
N GLU A 571 9.89 -24.88 -11.83
CA GLU A 571 9.34 -23.80 -11.01
C GLU A 571 8.82 -22.66 -11.87
N THR A 572 9.63 -22.16 -12.81
CA THR A 572 9.22 -21.11 -13.75
C THR A 572 7.98 -21.54 -14.56
N SER A 573 7.88 -22.83 -14.93
CA SER A 573 6.69 -23.34 -15.60
C SER A 573 5.46 -23.40 -14.70
N ARG A 574 5.62 -23.60 -13.38
CA ARG A 574 4.52 -23.53 -12.41
C ARG A 574 4.06 -22.08 -12.27
N ASP A 575 5.00 -21.15 -12.12
CA ASP A 575 4.73 -19.72 -12.01
C ASP A 575 3.96 -19.20 -13.23
N ILE A 576 4.37 -19.57 -14.45
CA ILE A 576 3.68 -19.18 -15.69
C ILE A 576 2.25 -19.70 -15.74
N ILE A 577 1.99 -20.94 -15.30
CA ILE A 577 0.63 -21.49 -15.26
C ILE A 577 -0.24 -20.71 -14.26
N LEU A 578 0.29 -20.42 -13.07
CA LEU A 578 -0.42 -19.64 -12.05
C LEU A 578 -0.69 -18.19 -12.52
N LEU A 579 0.24 -17.58 -13.25
CA LEU A 579 0.06 -16.25 -13.86
C LEU A 579 -0.93 -16.24 -15.04
N GLU A 580 -1.16 -17.37 -15.72
CA GLU A 580 -2.18 -17.49 -16.78
C GLU A 580 -3.61 -17.63 -16.22
N GLU A 581 -3.75 -18.03 -14.94
CA GLU A 581 -5.04 -18.19 -14.26
C GLU A 581 -5.59 -16.90 -13.61
N ILE A 582 -4.78 -15.83 -13.56
CA ILE A 582 -5.07 -14.50 -12.97
C ILE A 582 -5.73 -13.56 -14.02
#